data_AF-A0A968PYG9-F1
#
_entry.id   AF-A0A968PYG9-F1
#
_cell.length_a   1.000
_cell.length_b   1.000
_cell.length_c   1.000
_cell.angle_alpha   90.00
_cell.angle_beta   90.00
_cell.angle_gamma   90.00
#
_symmetry.space_group_name_H-M   'P 1'
#
loop_
_entity.id
_entity.type
_entity.pdbx_description
1 polymer ?
#
loop_
_entity_poly.entity_id
_entity_poly.type
_entity_poly.pdbx_seq_one_letter_code
_entity_poly.pdbx_strand_id
1 'polypeptide(L)'
;MSPWDSLDSWSNYSSRPPATLEDILYEHLQYWRRQEPTHQMIERFRRLFLDAANYPDSSVTSALLALAEQSTADREFKYVLNRCCYTLINLWYTQPRDHWAIPELVGVLETAGEANSTNPHSRKIQALVQEFVSSDQYAALGRLQRIFSEPNEFKMPLTMAVDEQPLAYRIRYYPFLYDNSLLTKDSGQEQKKNITDLRRKAETDLGIRLARYHTHQKLGASEETKSSLLINPTLLESAGLDEALGYYTGKFDGSRTHRDLARWFSTYSKTARSFRDFKDEFVDYLINPIAAMEPKYNGKPLYSKSSPVCAGNPGRI
;
A
#
# COMPACT_ATOMS: atom_id res chain seq x y z
N MET A 1 -17.41 12.54 38.38
CA MET A 1 -16.38 11.64 38.93
C MET A 1 -15.65 11.03 37.75
N SER A 2 -14.44 11.53 37.49
CA SER A 2 -13.59 11.09 36.38
C SER A 2 -12.63 10.00 36.87
N PRO A 3 -12.32 8.99 36.05
CA PRO A 3 -11.16 8.13 36.24
C PRO A 3 -10.09 8.50 35.20
N TRP A 4 -9.15 9.37 35.59
CA TRP A 4 -7.90 9.58 34.88
C TRP A 4 -6.77 9.28 35.86
N ASP A 5 -6.49 8.00 36.06
CA ASP A 5 -5.27 7.53 36.70
C ASP A 5 -4.42 6.84 35.63
N SER A 6 -3.28 7.44 35.32
CA SER A 6 -1.98 6.74 35.26
C SER A 6 -0.93 7.76 34.85
N LEU A 7 -0.52 8.55 35.84
CA LEU A 7 0.64 9.41 35.79
C LEU A 7 1.84 8.67 36.40
N ASP A 8 2.13 7.46 35.93
CA ASP A 8 3.22 6.63 36.46
C ASP A 8 3.93 5.86 35.33
N SER A 9 4.88 6.51 34.66
CA SER A 9 5.96 5.79 33.95
C SER A 9 7.12 6.72 33.54
N TRP A 10 7.67 7.48 34.50
CA TRP A 10 8.84 8.34 34.26
C TRP A 10 10.02 8.00 35.19
N SER A 11 9.96 6.88 35.91
CA SER A 11 10.99 6.48 36.88
C SER A 11 12.10 5.59 36.28
N ASN A 12 12.06 5.27 34.99
CA ASN A 12 13.01 4.37 34.33
C ASN A 12 13.93 5.07 33.31
N TYR A 13 14.44 6.27 33.63
CA TYR A 13 15.43 6.95 32.77
C TYR A 13 16.86 6.40 32.90
N SER A 14 17.17 5.65 33.95
CA SER A 14 18.55 5.25 34.26
C SER A 14 19.03 3.96 33.57
N SER A 15 18.21 3.34 32.72
CA SER A 15 18.52 2.05 32.07
C SER A 15 18.30 2.04 30.55
N ARG A 16 18.16 3.22 29.92
CA ARG A 16 18.09 3.31 28.46
C ARG A 16 19.51 3.07 27.89
N PRO A 17 19.70 2.13 26.94
CA PRO A 17 20.96 2.05 26.20
C PRO A 17 21.27 3.43 25.57
N PRO A 18 22.55 3.78 25.38
CA PRO A 18 22.91 5.06 24.79
C PRO A 18 22.14 5.25 23.48
N ALA A 19 21.50 6.41 23.32
CA ALA A 19 20.69 6.71 22.14
C ALA A 19 21.55 6.48 20.90
N THR A 20 21.05 5.64 19.98
CA THR A 20 21.74 5.41 18.72
C THR A 20 21.70 6.69 17.88
N LEU A 21 22.59 6.81 16.89
CA LEU A 21 22.56 7.96 15.97
C LEU A 21 21.21 8.08 15.26
N GLU A 22 20.58 6.94 14.98
CA GLU A 22 19.23 6.88 14.41
C GLU A 22 18.17 7.42 15.38
N ASP A 23 18.25 7.07 16.67
CA ASP A 23 17.32 7.55 17.69
C ASP A 23 17.31 9.08 17.78
N ILE A 24 18.48 9.72 17.64
CA ILE A 24 18.59 11.19 17.61
C ILE A 24 17.74 11.76 16.46
N LEU A 25 17.83 11.19 15.26
CA LEU A 25 17.03 11.64 14.11
C LEU A 25 15.53 11.40 14.33
N TYR A 26 15.17 10.21 14.82
CA TYR A 26 13.77 9.85 15.03
C TYR A 26 13.12 10.69 16.11
N GLU A 27 13.77 10.88 17.25
CA GLU A 27 13.28 11.71 18.35
C GLU A 27 13.16 13.18 17.92
N HIS A 28 14.12 13.68 17.13
CA HIS A 28 14.05 15.03 16.59
C HIS A 28 12.82 15.25 15.72
N LEU A 29 12.57 14.35 14.76
CA LEU A 29 11.38 14.43 13.91
C LEU A 29 10.09 14.25 14.73
N GLN A 30 10.08 13.34 15.70
CA GLN A 30 8.92 13.15 16.58
C GLN A 30 8.62 14.37 17.45
N TYR A 31 9.65 15.07 17.92
CA TYR A 31 9.54 16.29 18.71
C TYR A 31 8.91 17.40 17.87
N TRP A 32 9.51 17.73 16.72
CA TRP A 32 9.03 18.83 15.87
C TRP A 32 7.67 18.55 15.24
N ARG A 33 7.36 17.28 14.93
CA ARG A 33 6.04 16.86 14.45
C ARG A 33 4.90 17.25 15.41
N ARG A 34 5.17 17.46 16.70
CA ARG A 34 4.16 17.92 17.68
C ARG A 34 4.04 19.44 17.78
N GLN A 35 5.04 20.18 17.30
CA GLN A 35 5.16 21.62 17.47
C GLN A 35 4.91 22.40 16.18
N GLU A 36 5.32 21.84 15.05
CA GLU A 36 5.26 22.49 13.74
C GLU A 36 4.04 22.07 12.93
N PRO A 37 3.48 22.98 12.13
CA PRO A 37 2.47 22.63 11.15
C PRO A 37 3.07 21.76 10.04
N THR A 38 2.20 20.98 9.38
CA THR A 38 2.59 19.96 8.40
C THR A 38 3.52 20.47 7.28
N HIS A 39 3.28 21.66 6.73
CA HIS A 39 4.14 22.26 5.70
C HIS A 39 5.56 22.57 6.21
N GLN A 40 5.70 23.01 7.47
CA GLN A 40 7.01 23.27 8.07
C GLN A 40 7.76 21.97 8.33
N MET A 41 7.05 20.88 8.66
CA MET A 41 7.69 19.56 8.79
C MET A 41 8.26 19.04 7.47
N ILE A 42 7.59 19.29 6.35
CA ILE A 42 8.11 18.95 5.02
C ILE A 42 9.38 19.76 4.72
N GLU A 43 9.35 21.08 4.92
CA GLU A 43 10.53 21.92 4.70
C GLU A 43 11.68 21.58 5.65
N ARG A 44 11.37 21.22 6.91
CA ARG A 44 12.36 20.73 7.87
C ARG A 44 13.00 19.44 7.40
N PHE A 45 12.20 18.50 6.90
CA PHE A 45 12.69 17.26 6.31
C PHE A 45 13.58 17.53 5.11
N ARG A 46 13.16 18.44 4.22
CA ARG A 46 13.96 18.89 3.06
C ARG A 46 15.31 19.45 3.52
N ARG A 47 15.32 20.38 4.48
CA ARG A 47 16.55 21.00 4.98
C ARG A 47 17.49 20.00 5.63
N LEU A 48 16.95 19.01 6.33
CA LEU A 48 17.75 18.00 7.01
C LEU A 48 18.47 17.07 6.01
N PHE A 49 17.73 16.54 5.02
CA PHE A 49 18.27 15.52 4.13
C PHE A 49 18.82 16.05 2.80
N LEU A 50 18.34 17.19 2.30
CA LEU A 50 18.75 17.76 1.01
C LEU A 50 19.67 18.97 1.17
N ASP A 51 19.42 19.84 2.16
CA ASP A 51 20.22 21.04 2.43
C ASP A 51 21.12 20.92 3.67
N ALA A 52 21.52 19.70 4.02
CA ALA A 52 22.13 19.31 5.32
C ALA A 52 23.18 20.26 5.92
N ALA A 53 23.85 21.08 5.10
CA ALA A 53 24.79 22.10 5.54
C ALA A 53 24.18 23.26 6.36
N ASN A 54 22.88 23.53 6.23
CA ASN A 54 22.20 24.70 6.84
C ASN A 54 21.19 24.32 7.92
N TYR A 55 21.26 23.10 8.44
CA TYR A 55 20.31 22.65 9.46
C TYR A 55 20.65 23.25 10.84
N PRO A 56 19.67 23.82 11.58
CA PRO A 56 19.96 24.61 12.77
C PRO A 56 20.43 23.78 13.98
N ASP A 57 20.12 22.48 14.02
CA ASP A 57 20.51 21.60 15.13
C ASP A 57 21.80 20.85 14.80
N SER A 58 22.90 21.24 15.47
CA SER A 58 24.22 20.66 15.24
C SER A 58 24.33 19.20 15.70
N SER A 59 23.58 18.79 16.73
CA SER A 59 23.58 17.41 17.22
C SER A 59 22.94 16.48 16.20
N VAL A 60 21.79 16.89 15.67
CA VAL A 60 21.06 16.14 14.63
C VAL A 60 21.86 16.09 13.33
N THR A 61 22.49 17.20 12.95
CA THR A 61 23.36 17.25 11.77
C THR A 61 24.56 16.32 11.93
N SER A 62 25.21 16.34 13.10
CA SER A 62 26.35 15.45 13.39
C SER A 62 25.94 13.98 13.38
N ALA A 63 24.75 13.65 13.91
CA ALA A 63 24.24 12.28 13.88
C ALA A 63 23.95 11.80 12.45
N LEU A 64 23.34 12.65 11.62
CA LEU A 64 23.09 12.36 10.21
C LEU A 64 24.39 12.14 9.42
N LEU A 65 25.39 12.99 9.65
CA LEU A 65 26.71 12.87 9.04
C LEU A 65 27.41 11.59 9.44
N ALA A 66 27.42 11.28 10.74
CA ALA A 66 28.03 10.06 11.26
C ALA A 66 27.35 8.82 10.68
N LEU A 67 26.02 8.81 10.50
CA LEU A 67 25.30 7.72 9.82
C LEU A 67 25.70 7.59 8.34
N ALA A 68 25.86 8.70 7.63
CA ALA A 68 26.25 8.70 6.22
C ALA A 68 27.70 8.25 5.99
N GLU A 69 28.57 8.39 7.01
CA GLU A 69 29.99 8.01 6.97
C GLU A 69 30.26 6.56 7.44
N GLN A 70 29.25 5.85 7.95
CA GLN A 70 29.40 4.45 8.30
C GLN A 70 29.75 3.60 7.08
N SER A 71 30.59 2.57 7.27
CA SER A 71 30.95 1.63 6.21
C SER A 71 29.75 0.85 5.65
N THR A 72 28.65 0.79 6.41
CA THR A 72 27.38 0.14 6.03
C THR A 72 26.34 1.11 5.47
N ALA A 73 26.67 2.40 5.33
CA ALA A 73 25.69 3.44 4.98
C ALA A 73 24.95 3.14 3.66
N ASP A 74 25.67 2.70 2.62
CA ASP A 74 25.08 2.40 1.31
C ASP A 74 23.97 1.32 1.41
N ARG A 75 24.11 0.36 2.35
CA ARG A 75 23.10 -0.68 2.56
C ARG A 75 22.00 -0.28 3.54
N GLU A 76 22.35 0.39 4.63
CA GLU A 76 21.46 0.57 5.79
C GLU A 76 20.74 1.92 5.81
N PHE A 77 21.31 2.96 5.20
CA PHE A 77 20.77 4.33 5.27
C PHE A 77 19.35 4.43 4.72
N LYS A 78 19.02 3.62 3.70
CA LYS A 78 17.65 3.51 3.16
C LYS A 78 16.61 3.15 4.21
N TYR A 79 16.95 2.30 5.20
CA TYR A 79 16.03 1.93 6.27
C TYR A 79 15.83 3.07 7.27
N VAL A 80 16.90 3.81 7.56
CA VAL A 80 16.85 5.01 8.40
C VAL A 80 15.96 6.06 7.76
N LEU A 81 16.21 6.37 6.49
CA LEU A 81 15.44 7.36 5.75
C LEU A 81 13.96 6.94 5.61
N ASN A 82 13.70 5.67 5.31
CA ASN A 82 12.34 5.12 5.27
C ASN A 82 11.61 5.32 6.61
N ARG A 83 12.29 5.05 7.73
CA ARG A 83 11.73 5.23 9.08
C ARG A 83 11.51 6.71 9.42
N CYS A 84 12.38 7.60 8.97
CA CYS A 84 12.16 9.05 9.07
C CYS A 84 10.89 9.48 8.30
N CYS A 85 10.66 8.97 7.09
CA CYS A 85 9.42 9.22 6.34
C CYS A 85 8.20 8.74 7.12
N TYR A 86 8.20 7.48 7.58
CA TYR A 86 7.06 6.92 8.31
C TYR A 86 6.83 7.57 9.68
N THR A 87 7.86 8.14 10.29
CA THR A 87 7.71 8.96 11.51
C THR A 87 6.76 10.15 11.26
N LEU A 88 6.77 10.74 10.06
CA LEU A 88 5.85 11.81 9.70
C LEU A 88 4.51 11.26 9.18
N ILE A 89 4.57 10.33 8.22
CA ILE A 89 3.40 9.76 7.53
C ILE A 89 2.43 9.12 8.52
N ASN A 90 2.90 8.42 9.56
CA ASN A 90 2.01 7.75 10.52
C ASN A 90 1.07 8.74 11.24
N LEU A 91 1.50 9.98 11.46
CA LEU A 91 0.62 11.00 12.02
C LEU A 91 -0.40 11.48 10.98
N TRP A 92 0.07 11.83 9.79
CA TRP A 92 -0.80 12.34 8.72
C TRP A 92 -1.84 11.32 8.29
N TYR A 93 -1.50 10.03 8.37
CA TYR A 93 -2.42 8.93 8.15
C TYR A 93 -3.70 9.05 8.99
N THR A 94 -3.55 9.39 10.27
CA THR A 94 -4.66 9.57 11.23
C THR A 94 -5.41 10.90 11.08
N GLN A 95 -4.90 11.85 10.29
CA GLN A 95 -5.44 13.20 10.15
C GLN A 95 -5.81 13.48 8.68
N PRO A 96 -7.09 13.33 8.28
CA PRO A 96 -7.51 13.49 6.88
C PRO A 96 -7.10 14.81 6.23
N ARG A 97 -7.06 15.90 7.00
CA ARG A 97 -6.63 17.24 6.54
C ARG A 97 -5.16 17.31 6.14
N ASP A 98 -4.35 16.33 6.52
CA ASP A 98 -2.90 16.29 6.29
C ASP A 98 -2.53 15.22 5.25
N HIS A 99 -3.50 14.56 4.61
CA HIS A 99 -3.23 13.55 3.58
C HIS A 99 -2.47 14.09 2.37
N TRP A 100 -2.64 15.38 2.05
CA TRP A 100 -1.88 16.08 0.99
C TRP A 100 -0.37 16.11 1.24
N ALA A 101 0.06 16.01 2.51
CA ALA A 101 1.47 16.08 2.87
C ALA A 101 2.25 14.83 2.49
N ILE A 102 1.56 13.69 2.34
CA ILE A 102 2.18 12.41 1.96
C ILE A 102 2.79 12.50 0.54
N PRO A 103 2.04 12.85 -0.52
CA PRO A 103 2.63 13.01 -1.85
C PRO A 103 3.68 14.12 -1.89
N GLU A 104 3.51 15.22 -1.14
CA GLU A 104 4.50 16.30 -1.12
C GLU A 104 5.83 15.88 -0.48
N LEU A 105 5.80 15.17 0.66
CA LEU A 105 7.01 14.61 1.28
C LEU A 105 7.73 13.63 0.35
N VAL A 106 6.98 12.79 -0.36
CA VAL A 106 7.57 11.83 -1.31
C VAL A 106 8.19 12.57 -2.50
N GLY A 107 7.53 13.59 -3.04
CA GLY A 107 8.06 14.41 -4.13
C GLY A 107 9.34 15.16 -3.75
N VAL A 108 9.49 15.60 -2.50
CA VAL A 108 10.74 16.22 -2.02
C VAL A 108 11.96 15.32 -2.24
N LEU A 109 11.83 14.01 -2.04
CA LEU A 109 12.94 13.07 -2.21
C LEU A 109 13.41 12.94 -3.67
N GLU A 110 12.50 13.13 -4.64
CA GLU A 110 12.84 13.07 -6.07
C GLU A 110 13.74 14.24 -6.49
N THR A 111 13.58 15.41 -5.85
CA THR A 111 14.38 16.61 -6.14
C THR A 111 15.85 16.51 -5.73
N ALA A 112 16.22 15.48 -4.94
CA ALA A 112 17.58 15.33 -4.43
C ALA A 112 18.64 15.12 -5.54
N GLY A 113 18.24 14.74 -6.76
CA GLY A 113 19.14 14.52 -7.90
C GLY A 113 19.53 15.81 -8.64
N GLU A 114 18.81 16.90 -8.38
CA GLU A 114 19.02 18.19 -9.06
C GLU A 114 19.99 19.11 -8.29
N ALA A 115 20.25 18.80 -7.02
CA ALA A 115 21.03 19.64 -6.13
C ALA A 115 22.53 19.42 -6.30
N ASN A 116 23.22 20.37 -6.95
CA ASN A 116 24.69 20.42 -7.02
C ASN A 116 25.27 20.99 -5.72
N SER A 117 25.34 20.20 -4.65
CA SER A 117 26.03 20.64 -3.43
C SER A 117 27.54 20.66 -3.61
N THR A 118 28.20 21.75 -3.19
CA THR A 118 29.67 21.84 -3.18
C THR A 118 30.29 21.16 -1.96
N ASN A 119 29.53 21.02 -0.86
CA ASN A 119 29.97 20.38 0.38
C ASN A 119 30.09 18.85 0.19
N PRO A 120 31.27 18.24 0.42
CA PRO A 120 31.46 16.78 0.31
C PRO A 120 30.46 15.95 1.14
N HIS A 121 30.16 16.41 2.35
CA HIS A 121 29.27 15.67 3.24
C HIS A 121 27.81 15.71 2.77
N SER A 122 27.34 16.89 2.33
CA SER A 122 26.01 17.02 1.74
C SER A 122 25.89 16.21 0.45
N ARG A 123 26.95 16.12 -0.36
CA ARG A 123 26.98 15.23 -1.53
C ARG A 123 26.84 13.76 -1.18
N LYS A 124 27.49 13.29 -0.10
CA LYS A 124 27.34 11.90 0.35
C LYS A 124 25.90 11.61 0.79
N ILE A 125 25.29 12.50 1.56
CA ILE A 125 23.88 12.36 1.98
C ILE A 125 22.97 12.35 0.75
N GLN A 126 23.14 13.29 -0.18
CA GLN A 126 22.35 13.35 -1.42
C GLN A 126 22.50 12.07 -2.25
N ALA A 127 23.71 11.52 -2.37
CA ALA A 127 23.93 10.24 -3.05
C ALA A 127 23.18 9.08 -2.38
N LEU A 128 23.17 9.02 -1.04
CA LEU A 128 22.41 8.02 -0.29
C LEU A 128 20.89 8.22 -0.43
N VAL A 129 20.41 9.46 -0.52
CA VAL A 129 19.00 9.77 -0.82
C VAL A 129 18.65 9.32 -2.25
N GLN A 130 19.54 9.51 -3.23
CA GLN A 130 19.34 9.01 -4.59
C GLN A 130 19.29 7.48 -4.64
N GLU A 131 20.17 6.81 -3.91
CA GLU A 131 20.11 5.35 -3.78
C GLU A 131 18.79 4.91 -3.14
N PHE A 132 18.29 5.63 -2.12
CA PHE A 132 16.98 5.38 -1.54
C PHE A 132 15.85 5.51 -2.56
N VAL A 133 15.85 6.54 -3.40
CA VAL A 133 14.83 6.72 -4.46
C VAL A 133 14.79 5.54 -5.43
N SER A 134 15.91 4.84 -5.63
CA SER A 134 15.98 3.62 -6.45
C SER A 134 15.57 2.32 -5.72
N SER A 135 15.23 2.39 -4.44
CA SER A 135 14.98 1.21 -3.59
C SER A 135 13.51 0.73 -3.57
N ASP A 136 13.30 -0.51 -3.13
CA ASP A 136 11.97 -1.07 -2.87
C ASP A 136 11.18 -0.27 -1.82
N GLN A 137 11.87 0.29 -0.82
CA GLN A 137 11.27 1.12 0.22
C GLN A 137 10.65 2.38 -0.39
N TYR A 138 11.37 3.06 -1.28
CA TYR A 138 10.83 4.20 -1.99
C TYR A 138 9.73 3.79 -2.97
N ALA A 139 9.85 2.66 -3.65
CA ALA A 139 8.78 2.15 -4.51
C ALA A 139 7.45 1.93 -3.75
N ALA A 140 7.51 1.47 -2.49
CA ALA A 140 6.35 1.35 -1.62
C ALA A 140 5.77 2.73 -1.22
N LEU A 141 6.60 3.71 -0.89
CA LEU A 141 6.16 5.10 -0.66
C LEU A 141 5.54 5.72 -1.91
N GLY A 142 6.16 5.48 -3.07
CA GLY A 142 5.68 5.90 -4.38
C GLY A 142 4.28 5.35 -4.68
N ARG A 143 3.98 4.12 -4.28
CA ARG A 143 2.65 3.53 -4.39
C ARG A 143 1.67 4.11 -3.36
N LEU A 144 2.14 4.36 -2.14
CA LEU A 144 1.33 4.95 -1.07
C LEU A 144 0.87 6.37 -1.45
N GLN A 145 1.76 7.22 -1.99
CA GLN A 145 1.38 8.57 -2.39
C GLN A 145 0.24 8.58 -3.42
N ARG A 146 0.20 7.61 -4.35
CA ARG A 146 -0.85 7.51 -5.38
C ARG A 146 -2.26 7.32 -4.80
N ILE A 147 -2.36 6.75 -3.60
CA ILE A 147 -3.64 6.60 -2.90
C ILE A 147 -4.16 7.96 -2.42
N PHE A 148 -3.25 8.89 -2.07
CA PHE A 148 -3.56 10.19 -1.49
C PHE A 148 -3.47 11.37 -2.47
N SER A 149 -2.87 11.20 -3.66
CA SER A 149 -2.85 12.21 -4.73
C SER A 149 -4.27 12.53 -5.23
N GLU A 150 -4.51 13.74 -5.75
CA GLU A 150 -5.82 14.14 -6.30
C GLU A 150 -6.17 13.35 -7.59
N PRO A 151 -7.45 13.07 -7.91
CA PRO A 151 -7.86 12.33 -9.10
C PRO A 151 -7.47 13.03 -10.41
N ASN A 152 -7.41 14.36 -10.37
CA ASN A 152 -7.26 15.20 -11.55
C ASN A 152 -5.84 15.20 -12.13
N GLU A 153 -4.85 14.73 -11.37
CA GLU A 153 -3.46 14.60 -11.81
C GLU A 153 -3.25 13.40 -12.76
N PHE A 154 -4.15 12.42 -12.72
CA PHE A 154 -4.11 11.20 -13.53
C PHE A 154 -5.27 11.16 -14.52
N LYS A 155 -5.23 12.04 -15.53
CA LYS A 155 -6.08 11.89 -16.72
C LYS A 155 -5.60 10.68 -17.52
N MET A 156 -6.14 9.49 -17.20
CA MET A 156 -5.99 8.34 -18.08
C MET A 156 -6.88 8.52 -19.32
N PRO A 157 -6.41 8.15 -20.52
CA PRO A 157 -7.29 7.94 -21.65
C PRO A 157 -8.28 6.83 -21.27
N LEU A 158 -9.58 7.13 -21.31
CA LEU A 158 -10.68 6.19 -21.06
C LEU A 158 -10.67 4.96 -22.01
N THR A 159 -9.72 4.89 -22.94
CA THR A 159 -9.62 3.92 -24.03
C THR A 159 -8.56 2.83 -23.83
N MET A 160 -7.76 2.86 -22.76
CA MET A 160 -6.76 1.80 -22.50
C MET A 160 -7.39 0.60 -21.82
N ALA A 161 -7.04 -0.61 -22.29
CA ALA A 161 -7.49 -1.86 -21.68
C ALA A 161 -7.02 -1.96 -20.22
N VAL A 162 -7.82 -2.59 -19.35
CA VAL A 162 -7.55 -2.72 -17.91
C VAL A 162 -6.18 -3.36 -17.60
N ASP A 163 -5.71 -4.25 -18.48
CA ASP A 163 -4.41 -4.92 -18.34
C ASP A 163 -3.22 -4.02 -18.68
N GLU A 164 -3.44 -2.96 -19.47
CA GLU A 164 -2.42 -1.96 -19.83
C GLU A 164 -2.39 -0.78 -18.84
N GLN A 165 -3.35 -0.72 -17.91
CA GLN A 165 -3.40 0.35 -16.92
C GLN A 165 -2.22 0.21 -15.93
N PRO A 166 -1.47 1.31 -15.69
CA PRO A 166 -0.41 1.32 -14.70
C PRO A 166 -0.91 0.85 -13.33
N LEU A 167 -0.12 0.05 -12.61
CA LEU A 167 -0.44 -0.39 -11.24
C LEU A 167 -0.81 0.79 -10.33
N ALA A 168 -0.13 1.93 -10.52
CA ALA A 168 -0.39 3.19 -9.81
C ALA A 168 -1.85 3.68 -9.92
N TYR A 169 -2.53 3.39 -11.03
CA TYR A 169 -3.93 3.75 -11.21
C TYR A 169 -4.82 2.77 -10.43
N ARG A 170 -4.62 1.47 -10.60
CA ARG A 170 -5.45 0.42 -9.95
C ARG A 170 -5.32 0.42 -8.43
N ILE A 171 -4.13 0.69 -7.89
CA ILE A 171 -3.87 0.69 -6.44
C ILE A 171 -4.67 1.77 -5.71
N ARG A 172 -5.04 2.85 -6.40
CA ARG A 172 -5.85 3.93 -5.83
C ARG A 172 -7.31 3.51 -5.64
N TYR A 173 -7.88 2.81 -6.63
CA TYR A 173 -9.28 2.36 -6.58
C TYR A 173 -9.45 1.15 -5.67
N TYR A 174 -8.44 0.27 -5.64
CA TYR A 174 -8.51 -1.01 -4.93
C TYR A 174 -7.27 -1.28 -4.08
N PRO A 175 -6.88 -0.37 -3.15
CA PRO A 175 -5.66 -0.54 -2.35
C PRO A 175 -5.71 -1.81 -1.49
N PHE A 176 -6.91 -2.28 -1.14
CA PHE A 176 -7.13 -3.50 -0.40
C PHE A 176 -6.72 -4.79 -1.15
N LEU A 177 -6.46 -4.73 -2.46
CA LEU A 177 -5.96 -5.88 -3.22
C LEU A 177 -4.42 -6.00 -3.25
N TYR A 178 -3.68 -5.01 -2.73
CA TYR A 178 -2.24 -4.86 -3.01
C TYR A 178 -1.35 -4.82 -1.76
N ASP A 179 -1.50 -5.78 -0.84
CA ASP A 179 -0.71 -5.87 0.40
C ASP A 179 0.81 -5.84 0.16
N ASN A 180 1.27 -6.77 -0.67
CA ASN A 180 2.70 -6.95 -0.97
C ASN A 180 3.27 -5.78 -1.80
N SER A 181 2.43 -4.83 -2.21
CA SER A 181 2.86 -3.65 -2.95
C SER A 181 3.00 -2.42 -2.06
N LEU A 182 2.28 -2.33 -0.94
CA LEU A 182 2.30 -1.21 -0.01
C LEU A 182 3.24 -1.41 1.19
N LEU A 183 3.64 -2.67 1.43
CA LEU A 183 4.52 -3.06 2.51
C LEU A 183 5.77 -3.74 1.96
N THR A 184 6.90 -3.49 2.62
CA THR A 184 8.17 -4.17 2.37
C THR A 184 8.45 -5.16 3.51
N LYS A 185 9.47 -6.02 3.34
CA LYS A 185 9.84 -7.01 4.37
C LYS A 185 10.24 -6.36 5.69
N ASP A 186 10.82 -5.17 5.62
CA ASP A 186 11.28 -4.34 6.73
C ASP A 186 10.18 -3.44 7.34
N SER A 187 8.94 -3.48 6.83
CA SER A 187 7.85 -2.68 7.39
C SER A 187 7.59 -2.98 8.87
N GLY A 188 7.61 -1.93 9.68
CA GLY A 188 7.34 -1.98 11.11
C GLY A 188 5.86 -2.27 11.44
N GLN A 189 5.58 -2.55 12.71
CA GLN A 189 4.22 -2.89 13.17
C GLN A 189 3.22 -1.74 12.98
N GLU A 190 3.64 -0.51 13.26
CA GLU A 190 2.79 0.67 13.09
C GLU A 190 2.42 0.90 11.62
N GLN A 191 3.38 0.77 10.71
CA GLN A 191 3.15 0.85 9.26
C GLN A 191 2.17 -0.25 8.80
N LYS A 192 2.39 -1.50 9.23
CA LYS A 192 1.50 -2.62 8.93
C LYS A 192 0.07 -2.38 9.41
N LYS A 193 -0.08 -1.84 10.62
CA LYS A 193 -1.37 -1.47 11.18
C LYS A 193 -2.05 -0.38 10.36
N ASN A 194 -1.35 0.71 10.05
CA ASN A 194 -1.88 1.82 9.26
C ASN A 194 -2.33 1.38 7.87
N ILE A 195 -1.52 0.57 7.17
CA ILE A 195 -1.91 0.02 5.86
C ILE A 195 -3.11 -0.93 5.99
N THR A 196 -3.19 -1.75 7.04
CA THR A 196 -4.37 -2.61 7.28
C THR A 196 -5.65 -1.77 7.48
N ASP A 197 -5.55 -0.71 8.27
CA ASP A 197 -6.67 0.21 8.49
C ASP A 197 -7.07 0.94 7.21
N LEU A 198 -6.10 1.30 6.34
CA LEU A 198 -6.34 1.91 5.02
C LEU A 198 -7.20 1.04 4.15
N ARG A 199 -6.80 -0.23 4.07
CA ARG A 199 -7.44 -1.22 3.22
C ARG A 199 -8.86 -1.45 3.69
N ARG A 200 -9.06 -1.66 4.99
CA ARG A 200 -10.40 -1.85 5.56
C ARG A 200 -11.31 -0.66 5.30
N LYS A 201 -10.78 0.56 5.46
CA LYS A 201 -11.54 1.79 5.18
C LYS A 201 -11.89 1.89 3.70
N ALA A 202 -10.92 1.71 2.81
CA ALA A 202 -11.13 1.78 1.37
C ALA A 202 -12.13 0.72 0.86
N GLU A 203 -12.07 -0.49 1.39
CA GLU A 203 -13.01 -1.57 1.10
C GLU A 203 -14.44 -1.21 1.57
N THR A 204 -14.56 -0.69 2.81
CA THR A 204 -15.84 -0.25 3.36
C THR A 204 -16.43 0.91 2.54
N ASP A 205 -15.61 1.91 2.22
CA ASP A 205 -16.01 3.07 1.43
C ASP A 205 -16.47 2.65 0.03
N LEU A 206 -15.75 1.72 -0.61
CA LEU A 206 -16.17 1.15 -1.90
C LEU A 206 -17.51 0.43 -1.77
N GLY A 207 -17.70 -0.40 -0.75
CA GLY A 207 -18.97 -1.11 -0.51
C GLY A 207 -20.15 -0.14 -0.34
N ILE A 208 -19.97 0.95 0.40
CA ILE A 208 -20.99 2.00 0.55
C ILE A 208 -21.29 2.68 -0.79
N ARG A 209 -20.25 3.03 -1.56
CA ARG A 209 -20.43 3.65 -2.89
C ARG A 209 -21.16 2.72 -3.87
N LEU A 210 -20.81 1.43 -3.88
CA LEU A 210 -21.48 0.41 -4.70
C LEU A 210 -22.95 0.26 -4.31
N ALA A 211 -23.26 0.19 -3.02
CA ALA A 211 -24.64 0.10 -2.55
C ALA A 211 -25.48 1.32 -2.97
N ARG A 212 -24.91 2.53 -2.87
CA ARG A 212 -25.55 3.77 -3.34
C ARG A 212 -25.76 3.73 -4.85
N TYR A 213 -24.72 3.40 -5.61
CA TYR A 213 -24.78 3.31 -7.08
C TYR A 213 -25.89 2.36 -7.56
N HIS A 214 -25.89 1.14 -7.03
CA HIS A 214 -26.89 0.12 -7.37
C HIS A 214 -28.33 0.52 -6.94
N THR A 215 -28.48 1.17 -5.78
CA THR A 215 -29.80 1.65 -5.32
C THR A 215 -30.34 2.75 -6.25
N HIS A 216 -29.49 3.70 -6.64
CA HIS A 216 -29.85 4.75 -7.59
C HIS A 216 -30.25 4.19 -8.96
N GLN A 217 -29.53 3.18 -9.44
CA GLN A 217 -29.86 2.54 -10.70
C GLN A 217 -31.21 1.81 -10.68
N LYS A 218 -31.54 1.13 -9.57
CA LYS A 218 -32.80 0.39 -9.41
C LYS A 218 -34.03 1.26 -9.19
N LEU A 219 -33.89 2.41 -8.54
CA LEU A 219 -35.02 3.29 -8.24
C LEU A 219 -35.53 4.08 -9.45
N GLY A 220 -34.83 4.05 -10.58
CA GLY A 220 -35.15 4.83 -11.76
C GLY A 220 -34.89 6.31 -11.53
N ALA A 221 -34.12 6.94 -12.40
CA ALA A 221 -33.93 8.38 -12.35
C ALA A 221 -35.29 9.08 -12.57
N SER A 222 -35.91 9.61 -11.52
CA SER A 222 -36.88 10.70 -11.70
C SER A 222 -36.12 11.85 -12.38
N GLU A 223 -36.68 12.37 -13.47
CA GLU A 223 -36.11 13.39 -14.36
C GLU A 223 -35.54 14.63 -13.62
N GLU A 224 -35.96 14.88 -12.39
CA GLU A 224 -35.68 16.08 -11.59
C GLU A 224 -34.38 16.02 -10.77
N THR A 225 -33.70 14.87 -10.65
CA THR A 225 -32.46 14.71 -9.85
C THR A 225 -31.19 14.50 -10.68
N LYS A 226 -31.17 14.97 -11.94
CA LYS A 226 -30.01 14.86 -12.87
C LYS A 226 -28.75 15.64 -12.44
N SER A 227 -28.76 16.33 -11.30
CA SER A 227 -27.68 17.22 -10.85
C SER A 227 -26.57 16.53 -10.04
N SER A 228 -26.71 15.25 -9.64
CA SER A 228 -25.57 14.45 -9.18
C SER A 228 -25.43 13.22 -10.06
N LEU A 229 -24.66 13.36 -11.15
CA LEU A 229 -24.15 12.24 -11.94
C LEU A 229 -23.41 11.30 -10.97
N LEU A 230 -24.08 10.26 -10.50
CA LEU A 230 -23.47 9.30 -9.58
C LEU A 230 -22.40 8.53 -10.36
N ILE A 231 -21.13 8.86 -10.08
CA ILE A 231 -19.99 8.30 -10.79
C ILE A 231 -19.87 6.81 -10.43
N ASN A 232 -19.69 5.97 -11.45
CA ASN A 232 -19.37 4.55 -11.26
C ASN A 232 -18.14 4.43 -10.32
N PRO A 233 -18.27 3.77 -9.16
CA PRO A 233 -17.21 3.72 -8.17
C PRO A 233 -16.12 2.69 -8.49
N THR A 234 -16.20 2.03 -9.66
CA THR A 234 -15.30 0.98 -10.12
C THR A 234 -14.58 1.38 -11.40
N LEU A 235 -13.55 0.61 -11.75
CA LEU A 235 -12.87 0.70 -13.05
C LEU A 235 -13.57 -0.11 -14.16
N LEU A 236 -14.69 -0.77 -13.85
CA LEU A 236 -15.48 -1.50 -14.83
C LEU A 236 -16.34 -0.53 -15.63
N GLU A 237 -16.61 -0.85 -16.90
CA GLU A 237 -17.70 -0.21 -17.64
C GLU A 237 -19.05 -0.48 -16.96
N SER A 238 -20.04 0.38 -17.15
CA SER A 238 -21.35 0.24 -16.49
C SER A 238 -22.00 -1.13 -16.74
N ALA A 239 -21.93 -1.64 -17.98
CA ALA A 239 -22.46 -2.98 -18.30
C ALA A 239 -21.73 -4.09 -17.52
N GLY A 240 -20.40 -4.02 -17.42
CA GLY A 240 -19.61 -5.00 -16.66
C GLY A 240 -19.84 -4.91 -15.16
N LEU A 241 -20.10 -3.70 -14.63
CA LEU A 241 -20.49 -3.53 -13.24
C LEU A 241 -21.87 -4.13 -12.96
N ASP A 242 -22.83 -3.93 -13.85
CA ASP A 242 -24.19 -4.49 -13.71
C ASP A 242 -24.17 -6.02 -13.75
N GLU A 243 -23.38 -6.58 -14.66
CA GLU A 243 -23.13 -8.01 -14.74
C GLU A 243 -22.50 -8.53 -13.44
N ALA A 244 -21.44 -7.89 -12.95
CA ALA A 244 -20.78 -8.27 -11.71
C ALA A 244 -21.73 -8.18 -10.50
N LEU A 245 -22.52 -7.11 -10.41
CA LEU A 245 -23.52 -6.96 -9.34
C LEU A 245 -24.60 -8.04 -9.45
N GLY A 246 -25.13 -8.30 -10.64
CA GLY A 246 -26.09 -9.38 -10.88
C GLY A 246 -25.52 -10.75 -10.49
N TYR A 247 -24.26 -10.99 -10.81
CA TYR A 247 -23.56 -12.23 -10.50
C TYR A 247 -23.35 -12.43 -8.98
N TYR A 248 -22.80 -11.43 -8.29
CA TYR A 248 -22.43 -11.56 -6.87
C TYR A 248 -23.62 -11.35 -5.91
N THR A 249 -24.65 -10.60 -6.32
CA THR A 249 -25.86 -10.39 -5.51
C THR A 249 -27.02 -11.30 -5.90
N GLY A 250 -26.99 -11.88 -7.10
CA GLY A 250 -28.02 -12.77 -7.63
C GLY A 250 -27.76 -14.25 -7.35
N LYS A 251 -28.51 -15.08 -8.09
CA LYS A 251 -28.41 -16.54 -8.05
C LYS A 251 -27.54 -16.98 -9.23
N PHE A 252 -26.41 -17.60 -8.93
CA PHE A 252 -25.40 -17.97 -9.94
C PHE A 252 -25.68 -19.34 -10.58
N ASP A 253 -26.26 -20.28 -9.82
CA ASP A 253 -26.61 -21.63 -10.31
C ASP A 253 -28.00 -22.04 -9.78
N GLY A 254 -29.03 -21.71 -10.55
CA GLY A 254 -30.44 -22.03 -10.31
C GLY A 254 -31.08 -21.36 -9.08
N SER A 255 -30.66 -21.75 -7.87
CA SER A 255 -31.22 -21.29 -6.59
C SER A 255 -30.20 -20.74 -5.59
N ARG A 256 -28.91 -21.03 -5.77
CA ARG A 256 -27.87 -20.72 -4.79
C ARG A 256 -27.21 -19.38 -5.08
N THR A 257 -27.01 -18.60 -4.02
CA THR A 257 -26.22 -17.37 -4.08
C THR A 257 -24.73 -17.70 -3.94
N HIS A 258 -23.86 -16.76 -4.32
CA HIS A 258 -22.41 -16.89 -4.06
C HIS A 258 -22.10 -17.07 -2.57
N ARG A 259 -22.89 -16.44 -1.70
CA ARG A 259 -22.82 -16.62 -0.25
C ARG A 259 -23.12 -18.06 0.19
N ASP A 260 -24.06 -18.73 -0.48
CA ASP A 260 -24.37 -20.12 -0.20
C ASP A 260 -23.23 -21.05 -0.62
N LEU A 261 -22.59 -20.78 -1.77
CA LEU A 261 -21.39 -21.50 -2.23
C LEU A 261 -20.22 -21.32 -1.25
N ALA A 262 -19.96 -20.10 -0.79
CA ALA A 262 -18.91 -19.82 0.18
C ALA A 262 -19.15 -20.53 1.52
N ARG A 263 -20.40 -20.52 2.00
CA ARG A 263 -20.80 -21.25 3.22
C ARG A 263 -20.64 -22.75 3.03
N TRP A 264 -21.08 -23.27 1.89
CA TRP A 264 -20.93 -24.68 1.52
C TRP A 264 -19.45 -25.08 1.52
N PHE A 265 -18.59 -24.35 0.82
CA PHE A 265 -17.14 -24.59 0.82
C PHE A 265 -16.56 -24.57 2.24
N SER A 266 -16.90 -23.57 3.06
CA SER A 266 -16.43 -23.48 4.45
C SER A 266 -16.90 -24.64 5.34
N THR A 267 -18.08 -25.19 5.09
CA THR A 267 -18.59 -26.36 5.83
C THR A 267 -17.94 -27.66 5.37
N TYR A 268 -17.78 -27.86 4.05
CA TYR A 268 -17.28 -29.11 3.48
C TYR A 268 -15.74 -29.22 3.56
N SER A 269 -15.01 -28.12 3.43
CA SER A 269 -13.55 -28.09 3.62
C SER A 269 -13.11 -28.57 5.01
N LYS A 270 -13.96 -28.44 6.04
CA LYS A 270 -13.70 -28.97 7.39
C LYS A 270 -13.81 -30.50 7.46
N THR A 271 -14.44 -31.12 6.48
CA THR A 271 -14.63 -32.57 6.38
C THR A 271 -13.68 -33.23 5.38
N ALA A 272 -12.82 -32.45 4.71
CA ALA A 272 -11.82 -32.95 3.78
C ALA A 272 -10.87 -33.92 4.50
N ARG A 273 -10.69 -35.11 3.91
CA ARG A 273 -9.93 -36.21 4.52
C ARG A 273 -8.42 -36.04 4.40
N SER A 274 -7.98 -35.20 3.47
CA SER A 274 -6.58 -34.89 3.24
C SER A 274 -6.39 -33.46 2.74
N PHE A 275 -5.17 -32.93 2.89
CA PHE A 275 -4.80 -31.62 2.34
C PHE A 275 -4.89 -31.56 0.81
N ARG A 276 -4.75 -32.71 0.14
CA ARG A 276 -4.90 -32.80 -1.31
C ARG A 276 -6.37 -32.60 -1.72
N ASP A 277 -7.29 -33.29 -1.06
CA ASP A 277 -8.72 -33.18 -1.36
C ASP A 277 -9.21 -31.75 -1.09
N PHE A 278 -8.74 -31.13 0.01
CA PHE A 278 -8.98 -29.72 0.27
C PHE A 278 -8.47 -28.81 -0.85
N LYS A 279 -7.26 -29.05 -1.37
CA LYS A 279 -6.69 -28.26 -2.46
C LYS A 279 -7.51 -28.39 -3.75
N ASP A 280 -7.91 -29.60 -4.09
CA ASP A 280 -8.70 -29.86 -5.29
C ASP A 280 -10.07 -29.16 -5.17
N GLU A 281 -10.76 -29.30 -4.03
CA GLU A 281 -12.02 -28.59 -3.74
C GLU A 281 -11.86 -27.06 -3.71
N PHE A 282 -10.74 -26.54 -3.19
CA PHE A 282 -10.47 -25.11 -3.13
C PHE A 282 -10.20 -24.52 -4.52
N VAL A 283 -9.47 -25.24 -5.36
CA VAL A 283 -9.24 -24.84 -6.76
C VAL A 283 -10.56 -24.84 -7.51
N ASP A 284 -11.39 -25.88 -7.35
CA ASP A 284 -12.71 -25.94 -7.99
C ASP A 284 -13.61 -24.79 -7.52
N TYR A 285 -13.63 -24.49 -6.21
CA TYR A 285 -14.37 -23.34 -5.67
C TYR A 285 -13.93 -22.00 -6.26
N LEU A 286 -12.62 -21.80 -6.48
CA LEU A 286 -12.08 -20.55 -7.04
C LEU A 286 -12.25 -20.46 -8.55
N ILE A 287 -12.03 -21.55 -9.28
CA ILE A 287 -11.94 -21.54 -10.74
C ILE A 287 -13.30 -21.69 -11.40
N ASN A 288 -14.21 -22.50 -10.87
CA ASN A 288 -15.52 -22.70 -11.50
C ASN A 288 -16.30 -21.40 -11.70
N PRO A 289 -16.32 -20.45 -10.75
CA PRO A 289 -16.89 -19.11 -10.95
C PRO A 289 -16.26 -18.35 -12.12
N ILE A 290 -14.93 -18.39 -12.24
CA ILE A 290 -14.16 -17.65 -13.25
C ILE A 290 -14.30 -18.30 -14.62
N ALA A 291 -14.23 -19.62 -14.69
CA ALA A 291 -14.31 -20.40 -15.91
C ALA A 291 -15.73 -20.40 -16.52
N ALA A 292 -16.77 -20.18 -15.70
CA ALA A 292 -18.13 -19.95 -16.16
C ALA A 292 -18.30 -18.61 -16.90
N MET A 293 -17.57 -17.56 -16.49
CA MET A 293 -17.59 -16.26 -17.18
C MET A 293 -16.60 -16.23 -18.35
N GLU A 294 -15.42 -16.82 -18.19
CA GLU A 294 -14.35 -16.80 -19.17
C GLU A 294 -13.93 -18.23 -19.54
N PRO A 295 -14.47 -18.79 -20.64
CA PRO A 295 -14.23 -20.18 -21.04
C PRO A 295 -12.76 -20.54 -21.25
N LYS A 296 -11.89 -19.53 -21.44
CA LYS A 296 -10.42 -19.70 -21.55
C LYS A 296 -9.77 -20.31 -20.29
N TYR A 297 -10.46 -20.29 -19.15
CA TYR A 297 -10.02 -20.91 -17.91
C TYR A 297 -10.64 -22.31 -17.67
N ASN A 298 -11.48 -22.82 -18.57
CA ASN A 298 -11.90 -24.22 -18.52
C ASN A 298 -10.72 -25.15 -18.86
N GLY A 299 -10.41 -26.08 -17.95
CA GLY A 299 -9.64 -27.28 -18.29
C GLY A 299 -8.12 -27.24 -18.17
N LYS A 300 -7.50 -26.25 -17.51
CA LYS A 300 -6.08 -26.35 -17.14
C LYS A 300 -5.94 -26.69 -15.66
N PRO A 301 -5.60 -27.94 -15.29
CA PRO A 301 -5.17 -28.22 -13.93
C PRO A 301 -3.89 -27.40 -13.66
N LEU A 302 -3.96 -26.47 -12.71
CA LEU A 302 -2.80 -25.69 -12.24
C LEU A 302 -1.68 -26.55 -11.63
N TYR A 303 -1.89 -27.86 -11.53
CA TYR A 303 -0.90 -28.87 -11.17
C TYR A 303 -0.89 -30.03 -12.18
N SER A 304 -0.35 -29.81 -13.39
CA SER A 304 0.24 -30.93 -14.11
C SER A 304 1.61 -31.19 -13.50
N LYS A 305 1.70 -32.22 -12.65
CA LYS A 305 2.97 -32.80 -12.21
C LYS A 305 3.84 -33.05 -13.45
N SER A 306 5.08 -32.58 -13.38
CA SER A 306 6.20 -33.13 -14.13
C SER A 306 6.22 -34.64 -13.93
N SER A 307 5.92 -35.40 -14.98
CA SER A 307 6.23 -36.84 -15.00
C SER A 307 7.69 -37.01 -15.44
N PRO A 308 8.51 -37.74 -14.67
CA PRO A 308 9.87 -38.09 -15.03
C PRO A 308 9.87 -39.45 -15.72
N VAL A 309 10.02 -39.53 -17.05
CA VAL A 309 10.50 -40.76 -17.71
C VAL A 309 11.14 -40.37 -19.04
N CYS A 310 12.45 -40.53 -19.14
CA CYS A 310 13.15 -40.98 -20.35
C CYS A 310 14.49 -41.58 -19.91
N ALA A 311 14.43 -42.83 -19.43
CA ALA A 311 15.54 -43.77 -19.50
C ALA A 311 15.17 -44.83 -20.54
N GLY A 312 16.06 -45.09 -21.49
CA GLY A 312 15.96 -46.27 -22.36
C GLY A 312 16.19 -46.01 -23.84
N ASN A 313 17.47 -45.93 -24.20
CA ASN A 313 18.02 -46.18 -25.54
C ASN A 313 17.52 -47.55 -26.11
N PRO A 314 17.43 -47.75 -27.44
CA PRO A 314 18.57 -48.36 -28.13
C PRO A 314 18.76 -47.89 -29.59
N GLY A 315 19.96 -48.11 -30.13
CA GLY A 315 20.43 -47.60 -31.43
C GLY A 315 20.08 -48.41 -32.69
N ARG A 316 20.92 -48.15 -33.71
CA ARG A 316 20.87 -48.50 -35.15
C ARG A 316 20.04 -47.49 -35.96
N ILE A 317 20.57 -46.84 -36.99
CA ILE A 317 21.59 -47.24 -37.99
C ILE A 317 22.70 -46.20 -38.05
#